data_AF-A0A3P3RKF9-F1
#
_entry.id   AF-A0A3P3RKF9-F1
#
_cell.length_a   1.000
_cell.length_b   1.000
_cell.length_c   1.000
_cell.angle_alpha   90.00
_cell.angle_beta   90.00
_cell.angle_gamma   90.00
#
_symmetry.space_group_name_H-M   'P 1'
#
loop_
_entity.id
_entity.type
_entity.pdbx_description
1 polymer ?
#
loop_
_entity_poly.entity_id
_entity_poly.type
_entity_poly.pdbx_seq_one_letter_code
_entity_poly.pdbx_strand_id
1 'polypeptide(L)'
;MGYTLQKQIDGSFDDVVKRTMSALEDGKFGVLCDIDMQATLATKLDTAFRQYRILGAHNPQQAYEGLETELDATAGDVSDRFERIIDSL
;
A
#
# COMPACT_ATOMS: atom_id res chain seq x y z
N MET A 1 -22.93 1.72 -2.77
CA MET A 1 -21.66 2.16 -3.38
C MET A 1 -20.56 1.24 -2.87
N GLY A 2 -19.77 0.64 -3.76
CA GLY A 2 -18.57 -0.10 -3.35
C GLY A 2 -17.43 0.87 -3.06
N TYR A 3 -16.66 0.60 -2.00
CA TYR A 3 -15.49 1.42 -1.62
C TYR A 3 -14.21 1.02 -2.38
N THR A 4 -14.32 0.07 -3.32
CA THR A 4 -13.17 -0.51 -4.01
C THR A 4 -13.36 -0.50 -5.52
N LEU A 5 -12.25 -0.35 -6.23
CA LEU A 5 -12.16 -0.64 -7.66
C LEU A 5 -11.63 -2.07 -7.81
N GLN A 6 -12.32 -2.89 -8.60
CA GLN A 6 -11.93 -4.27 -8.84
C GLN A 6 -11.87 -4.54 -10.35
N LYS A 7 -10.83 -5.25 -10.76
CA LYS A 7 -10.69 -5.76 -12.13
C LYS A 7 -10.12 -7.18 -12.10
N GLN A 8 -10.71 -8.06 -12.90
CA GLN A 8 -10.16 -9.39 -13.16
C GLN A 8 -9.31 -9.35 -14.43
N ILE A 9 -8.19 -10.06 -14.41
CA ILE A 9 -7.21 -10.08 -15.50
C ILE A 9 -6.73 -11.53 -15.63
N ASP A 10 -6.69 -12.03 -16.86
CA ASP A 10 -6.15 -13.36 -17.15
C ASP A 10 -4.61 -13.33 -17.18
N GLY A 11 -3.99 -14.40 -16.69
CA GLY A 11 -2.54 -14.57 -16.68
C GLY A 11 -2.05 -15.38 -15.48
N SER A 12 -0.75 -15.67 -15.44
CA SER A 12 -0.13 -16.20 -14.23
C SER A 12 -0.08 -15.11 -13.15
N PHE A 13 -0.10 -15.51 -11.88
CA PHE A 13 -0.06 -14.57 -10.76
C PHE A 13 1.16 -13.64 -10.85
N ASP A 14 2.34 -14.21 -11.09
CA ASP A 14 3.60 -13.45 -11.12
C ASP A 14 3.66 -12.47 -12.31
N ASP A 15 3.13 -12.85 -13.47
CA ASP A 15 3.08 -11.96 -14.63
C ASP A 15 2.09 -10.81 -14.41
N VAL A 16 0.95 -11.09 -13.78
CA VAL A 16 -0.04 -10.06 -13.42
C VAL A 16 0.53 -9.09 -12.39
N VAL A 17 1.28 -9.57 -11.39
CA VAL A 17 1.97 -8.71 -10.42
C VAL A 17 2.98 -7.79 -11.12
N LYS A 18 3.86 -8.33 -11.96
CA LYS A 18 4.84 -7.53 -12.72
C LYS A 18 4.17 -6.48 -13.60
N ARG A 19 3.12 -6.88 -14.33
CA ARG A 19 2.35 -5.98 -15.18
C ARG A 19 1.66 -4.89 -14.36
N THR A 20 1.18 -5.21 -13.16
CA THR A 20 0.56 -4.23 -12.25
C THR A 20 1.59 -3.21 -11.78
N MET A 21 2.79 -3.64 -11.37
CA MET A 21 3.87 -2.75 -10.98
C MET A 21 4.29 -1.82 -12.12
N SER A 22 4.48 -2.35 -13.34
CA SER A 22 4.79 -1.53 -14.51
C SER A 22 3.69 -0.51 -14.81
N ALA A 23 2.41 -0.88 -14.70
CA ALA A 23 1.30 0.04 -14.92
C ALA A 23 1.22 1.14 -13.85
N LEU A 24 1.60 0.84 -12.61
CA LEU A 24 1.72 1.84 -11.54
C LEU A 24 2.83 2.84 -11.87
N GLU A 25 4.01 2.35 -12.27
CA GLU A 25 5.15 3.20 -12.66
C GLU A 25 4.81 4.12 -13.86
N ASP A 26 4.15 3.57 -14.89
CA ASP A 26 3.66 4.35 -16.03
C ASP A 26 2.70 5.47 -15.59
N GLY A 27 1.85 5.16 -14.60
CA GLY A 27 0.93 6.10 -13.94
C GLY A 27 1.61 7.07 -12.96
N LYS A 28 2.95 7.08 -12.88
CA LYS A 28 3.74 7.88 -11.93
C LYS A 28 3.53 7.52 -10.46
N PHE A 29 3.07 6.30 -10.20
CA PHE A 29 3.03 5.73 -8.87
C PHE A 29 4.32 4.93 -8.61
N GLY A 30 4.99 5.21 -7.50
CA GLY A 30 6.07 4.39 -6.97
C GLY A 30 5.54 3.34 -6.00
N VAL A 31 5.98 2.10 -6.13
CA VAL A 31 5.70 1.01 -5.18
C VAL A 31 6.62 1.17 -3.96
N LEU A 32 6.02 1.37 -2.79
CA LEU A 32 6.72 1.55 -1.51
C LEU A 32 6.84 0.25 -0.72
N CYS A 33 5.83 -0.62 -0.83
CA CYS A 33 5.84 -1.90 -0.14
C CYS A 33 5.26 -2.98 -1.04
N ASP A 34 5.82 -4.17 -0.88
CA ASP A 34 5.44 -5.35 -1.61
C ASP A 34 5.41 -6.54 -0.64
N ILE A 35 4.20 -6.94 -0.24
CA ILE A 35 3.99 -7.89 0.85
C ILE A 35 3.47 -9.20 0.29
N ASP A 36 4.22 -10.27 0.53
CA ASP A 36 3.78 -11.64 0.32
C ASP A 36 2.89 -12.10 1.48
N MET A 37 1.57 -12.05 1.30
CA MET A 37 0.66 -12.50 2.37
C MET A 37 0.69 -14.02 2.54
N GLN A 38 0.95 -14.77 1.48
CA GLN A 38 1.04 -16.22 1.59
C GLN A 38 2.24 -16.61 2.46
N ALA A 39 3.43 -16.10 2.15
CA ALA A 39 4.63 -16.38 2.93
C ALA A 39 4.56 -15.80 4.34
N THR A 40 3.95 -14.61 4.50
CA THR A 40 3.79 -13.97 5.82
C THR A 40 2.90 -14.80 6.73
N LEU A 41 1.72 -15.25 6.26
CA LEU A 41 0.80 -16.04 7.08
C LEU A 41 1.35 -17.44 7.37
N ALA A 42 2.06 -18.05 6.42
CA ALA A 42 2.76 -19.31 6.67
C ALA A 42 3.81 -19.14 7.77
N THR A 43 4.62 -18.08 7.72
CA THR A 43 5.71 -17.85 8.69
C THR A 43 5.20 -17.45 10.07
N LYS A 44 4.16 -16.60 10.12
CA LYS A 44 3.71 -15.98 11.38
C LYS A 44 2.64 -16.80 12.09
N LEU A 45 1.80 -17.52 11.36
CA LEU A 45 0.61 -18.20 11.88
C LEU A 45 0.54 -19.68 11.50
N ASP A 46 1.59 -20.23 10.87
CA ASP A 46 1.66 -21.63 10.40
C ASP A 46 0.42 -22.05 9.59
N THR A 47 -0.12 -21.12 8.79
CA THR A 47 -1.38 -21.30 8.07
C THR A 47 -1.16 -21.22 6.57
N ALA A 48 -1.64 -22.23 5.84
CA ALA A 48 -1.65 -22.23 4.38
C ALA A 48 -2.67 -21.21 3.85
N PHE A 49 -2.25 -20.37 2.90
CA PHE A 49 -3.11 -19.36 2.28
C PHE A 49 -2.91 -19.33 0.76
N ARG A 50 -3.90 -18.80 0.04
CA ARG A 50 -3.81 -18.61 -1.42
C ARG A 50 -2.75 -17.56 -1.78
N GLN A 51 -2.29 -17.57 -3.04
CA GLN A 51 -1.43 -16.52 -3.56
C GLN A 51 -2.13 -15.16 -3.42
N TYR A 52 -1.49 -14.25 -2.68
CA TYR A 52 -2.03 -12.94 -2.37
C TYR A 52 -0.89 -11.97 -2.09
N ARG A 53 -0.87 -10.86 -2.83
CA ARG A 53 0.16 -9.82 -2.76
C ARG A 53 -0.50 -8.50 -2.41
N ILE A 54 0.09 -7.75 -1.48
CA ILE A 54 -0.34 -6.37 -1.18
C ILE A 54 0.75 -5.43 -1.69
N LEU A 55 0.38 -4.52 -2.59
CA LEU A 55 1.25 -3.47 -3.10
C LEU A 55 0.80 -2.13 -2.51
N GLY A 56 1.66 -1.50 -1.72
CA GLY A 56 1.48 -0.10 -1.35
C GLY A 56 2.13 0.77 -2.41
N ALA A 57 1.35 1.60 -3.08
CA ALA A 57 1.82 2.50 -4.13
C ALA A 57 1.35 3.92 -3.86
N HIS A 58 2.16 4.90 -4.24
CA HIS A 58 1.89 6.32 -4.03
C HIS A 58 2.37 7.14 -5.21
N ASN A 59 1.69 8.27 -5.48
CA ASN A 59 2.19 9.28 -6.41
C ASN A 59 2.80 10.42 -5.57
N PRO A 60 4.14 10.62 -5.57
CA PRO A 60 4.79 11.60 -4.71
C PRO A 60 4.30 13.03 -4.93
N GLN A 61 4.01 13.40 -6.18
CA GLN A 61 3.57 14.75 -6.51
C GLN A 61 2.17 15.02 -5.93
N GLN A 62 1.22 14.11 -6.16
CA GLN A 62 -0.13 14.24 -5.59
C GLN A 62 -0.11 14.16 -4.06
N ALA A 63 0.76 13.33 -3.49
CA ALA A 63 0.92 13.24 -2.04
C ALA A 63 1.43 14.57 -1.47
N TYR A 64 2.42 15.19 -2.11
CA TYR A 64 2.95 16.49 -1.72
C TYR A 64 1.88 17.60 -1.80
N GLU A 65 1.16 17.70 -2.91
CA GLU A 65 0.06 18.67 -3.09
C GLU A 65 -1.05 18.51 -2.02
N GLY A 66 -1.41 17.25 -1.71
CA GLY A 66 -2.38 16.95 -0.65
C GLY A 66 -1.88 17.32 0.75
N LEU A 67 -0.60 17.07 1.04
CA LEU A 67 0.03 17.44 2.30
C LEU A 67 0.12 18.95 2.47
N GLU A 68 0.47 19.71 1.43
CA GLU A 68 0.48 21.19 1.49
C GLU A 68 -0.91 21.73 1.85
N THR A 69 -1.97 21.14 1.31
CA THR A 69 -3.35 21.54 1.61
C THR A 69 -3.75 21.25 3.07
N GLU A 70 -3.34 20.11 3.63
CA GLU A 70 -3.70 19.69 4.99
C GLU A 70 -2.80 20.31 6.09
N LEU A 71 -1.50 20.51 5.80
CA LEU A 71 -0.55 21.11 6.73
C LEU A 71 -0.88 22.58 7.00
N ASP A 72 -1.42 23.29 6.02
CA ASP A 72 -1.96 24.64 6.21
C ASP A 72 -3.19 24.65 7.15
N ALA A 73 -3.90 23.52 7.31
CA ALA A 73 -5.12 23.42 8.10
C ALA A 73 -4.91 22.94 9.54
N THR A 74 -3.84 22.19 9.83
CA THR A 74 -3.60 21.62 11.18
C THR A 74 -2.12 21.52 11.54
N ALA A 75 -1.56 22.62 12.05
CA ALA A 75 -0.26 22.58 12.72
C ALA A 75 -0.40 21.96 14.13
N GLY A 76 -0.33 20.62 14.21
CA GLY A 76 -0.09 19.87 15.44
C GLY A 76 1.14 18.98 15.25
N ASP A 77 1.97 18.85 16.28
CA ASP A 77 3.25 18.12 16.20
C ASP A 77 3.02 16.64 15.83
N VAL A 78 3.57 16.24 14.68
CA VAL A 78 3.48 14.88 14.15
C VAL A 78 4.19 13.88 15.08
N SER A 79 5.17 14.35 15.85
CA SER A 79 5.99 13.55 16.76
C SER A 79 5.15 12.93 17.90
N ASP A 80 4.27 13.72 18.52
CA ASP A 80 3.33 13.29 19.58
C ASP A 80 2.35 12.19 19.13
N ARG A 81 2.15 12.04 17.82
CA ARG A 81 1.24 11.02 17.26
C ARG A 81 1.93 9.67 17.12
N PHE A 82 3.24 9.64 16.86
CA PHE A 82 3.99 8.39 16.76
C PHE A 82 4.23 7.74 18.11
N GLU A 83 4.56 8.51 19.15
CA GLU A 83 4.78 7.97 20.50
C GLU A 83 3.53 7.28 21.06
N ARG A 84 2.35 7.88 20.88
CA ARG A 84 1.07 7.27 21.31
C ARG A 84 0.75 5.95 20.62
N ILE A 85 1.20 5.76 19.38
CA ILE A 85 1.01 4.48 18.68
C ILE A 85 1.94 3.43 19.29
N ILE A 86 3.21 3.77 19.51
CA ILE A 86 4.19 2.87 20.14
C ILE A 86 3.72 2.43 21.53
N ASP A 87 3.20 3.34 22.34
CA ASP A 87 2.69 3.02 23.68
C ASP A 87 1.42 2.15 23.67
N SER A 88 0.72 2.06 22.53
CA SER A 88 -0.52 1.29 22.38
C SER A 88 -0.33 -0.11 21.82
N LEU A 89 0.87 -0.43 21.33
CA LEU A 89 1.25 -1.73 20.75
C LEU A 89 1.87 -2.64 21.81
#